data_AF-A0A518HN95-F1
#
_entry.id   AF-A0A518HN95-F1
#
_cell.length_a   1.000
_cell.length_b   1.000
_cell.length_c   1.000
_cell.angle_alpha   90.00
_cell.angle_beta   90.00
_cell.angle_gamma   90.00
#
_symmetry.space_group_name_H-M   'P 1'
#
loop_
_entity.id
_entity.type
_entity.pdbx_description
1 polymer ?
#
loop_
_entity_poly.entity_id
_entity_poly.type
_entity_poly.pdbx_seq_one_letter_code
_entity_poly.pdbx_strand_id
1 'polypeptide(L)'
;MPLVCSVVRSHFVAIDAANCVRQQNRLVAIRRANCTAQIDSTERSRRQIRRWSATFLVAVLIVQVWAELREPQQLARWQSVAFGDCVASSASWFAQQAITVLAIGFLTTASGLIGRRGVLRRHLTAVAEGWIASLVLGAILFVPLRSDVINLYPIGIALALVFGGWGSWLGATWFIADSRPRWLLQQVGLTLGTVLFVSSAAFFLLLCEDDGMGGDRISSEERRRLVALLRSHDPRDLDEHETGELRLQEPDLNRLAVWGLSLLPGDHRIRVSLRDERIWASASLRMPGDERFGRRLLHVACRGQFKLDGGVLSASASELSIGKIRIPKRLLRLVGPLHVTLRDVSENQNPLVDCLTSVRIEDRCAVIRYRRLERHHRLIRELLIDFGLLDDLESSTNAQIQVLIRLAERKSRRLTIEDCLSAAFCEAQSRSRRGSAVRENRGAILALGYLTGHHSLRAFLGPKTPQPSPEVRSTFRRLTLHDRRDWLHHFMVSASMRVLSSRLASHDVGLLKEEIDASGDGSGFSFADLLADRAGVVFAEHATDSEVEARAMQRRLSTRVTISDFVPDPSDLPEGLTDDDLMDRYGGVGGGGYRRLINDIDRRIDDCAGYRSGNSF
;
A
#
# COMPACT_ATOMS: atom_id res chain seq x y z
N MET A 1 -48.56 -17.44 -106.96
CA MET A 1 -48.68 -18.19 -105.69
C MET A 1 -48.39 -17.26 -104.50
N PRO A 2 -49.32 -16.38 -104.09
CA PRO A 2 -49.11 -15.37 -103.06
C PRO A 2 -49.65 -15.75 -101.67
N LEU A 3 -50.11 -16.99 -101.47
CA LEU A 3 -50.78 -17.43 -100.24
C LEU A 3 -49.91 -18.23 -99.25
N VAL A 4 -48.66 -18.56 -99.60
CA VAL A 4 -47.74 -19.30 -98.71
C VAL A 4 -46.84 -18.38 -97.87
N CYS A 5 -46.61 -17.12 -98.28
CA CYS A 5 -45.74 -16.19 -97.55
C CYS A 5 -46.41 -15.47 -96.34
N SER A 6 -47.75 -15.41 -96.29
CA SER A 6 -48.48 -14.71 -95.21
C SER A 6 -48.58 -15.53 -93.91
N VAL A 7 -48.73 -16.85 -94.04
CA VAL A 7 -48.86 -17.77 -92.89
C VAL A 7 -47.51 -18.05 -92.20
N VAL A 8 -46.41 -18.05 -92.97
CA VAL A 8 -45.05 -18.27 -92.41
C VAL A 8 -44.55 -17.05 -91.63
N ARG A 9 -44.88 -15.82 -92.04
CA ARG A 9 -44.51 -14.59 -91.31
C ARG A 9 -45.24 -14.42 -89.98
N SER A 10 -46.52 -14.79 -89.92
CA SER A 10 -47.32 -14.67 -88.70
C SER A 10 -46.95 -15.74 -87.65
N HIS A 11 -46.56 -16.95 -88.07
CA HIS A 11 -46.02 -17.97 -87.17
C HIS A 11 -44.60 -17.65 -86.65
N PHE A 12 -43.71 -17.07 -87.47
CA PHE A 12 -42.37 -16.68 -87.01
C PHE A 12 -42.40 -15.55 -85.98
N VAL A 13 -43.25 -14.53 -86.17
CA VAL A 13 -43.38 -13.40 -85.23
C VAL A 13 -43.99 -13.86 -83.89
N ALA A 14 -44.92 -14.82 -83.90
CA ALA A 14 -45.50 -15.38 -82.67
C ALA A 14 -44.50 -16.28 -81.90
N ILE A 15 -43.66 -17.03 -82.61
CA ILE A 15 -42.61 -17.87 -82.00
C ILE A 15 -41.48 -17.01 -81.41
N ASP A 16 -41.08 -15.93 -82.09
CA ASP A 16 -40.07 -15.00 -81.56
C ASP A 16 -40.56 -14.21 -80.35
N ALA A 17 -41.82 -13.78 -80.34
CA ALA A 17 -42.42 -13.13 -79.17
C ALA A 17 -42.51 -14.09 -77.96
N ALA A 18 -42.91 -15.34 -78.19
CA ALA A 18 -42.99 -16.36 -77.14
C ALA A 18 -41.62 -16.79 -76.61
N ASN A 19 -40.58 -16.79 -77.46
CA ASN A 19 -39.20 -17.05 -77.06
C ASN A 19 -38.58 -15.88 -76.31
N CYS A 20 -38.86 -14.64 -76.71
CA CYS A 20 -38.41 -13.42 -76.01
C CYS A 20 -38.99 -13.35 -74.58
N VAL A 21 -40.30 -13.60 -74.42
CA VAL A 21 -40.94 -13.64 -73.09
C VAL A 21 -40.40 -14.79 -72.23
N ARG A 22 -40.10 -15.96 -72.82
CA ARG A 22 -39.45 -17.07 -72.10
C ARG A 22 -38.03 -16.75 -71.66
N GLN A 23 -37.24 -16.08 -72.50
CA GLN A 23 -35.88 -15.66 -72.17
C GLN A 23 -35.87 -14.59 -71.06
N GLN A 24 -36.80 -13.63 -71.13
CA GLN A 24 -36.94 -12.57 -70.14
C GLN A 24 -37.40 -13.13 -68.79
N ASN A 25 -38.34 -14.07 -68.77
CA ASN A 25 -38.75 -14.78 -67.55
C ASN A 25 -37.62 -15.66 -66.98
N ARG A 26 -36.79 -16.30 -67.82
CA ARG A 26 -35.59 -17.04 -67.36
C ARG A 26 -34.55 -16.10 -66.73
N LEU A 27 -34.30 -14.94 -67.33
CA LEU A 27 -33.36 -13.94 -66.80
C LEU A 27 -33.85 -13.32 -65.50
N VAL A 28 -35.16 -13.07 -65.37
CA VAL A 28 -35.78 -12.61 -64.12
C VAL A 28 -35.73 -13.70 -63.04
N ALA A 29 -35.96 -14.97 -63.40
CA ALA A 29 -35.83 -16.09 -62.47
C ALA A 29 -34.38 -16.32 -62.00
N ILE A 30 -33.40 -16.23 -62.89
CA ILE A 30 -31.97 -16.33 -62.55
C ILE A 30 -31.52 -15.14 -61.70
N ARG A 31 -31.99 -13.91 -62.00
CA ARG A 31 -31.73 -12.75 -61.14
C ARG A 31 -32.39 -12.87 -59.77
N ARG A 32 -33.63 -13.39 -59.68
CA ARG A 32 -34.27 -13.66 -58.38
C ARG A 32 -33.53 -14.73 -57.59
N ALA A 33 -33.13 -15.84 -58.23
CA ALA A 33 -32.38 -16.93 -57.60
C ALA A 33 -30.98 -16.50 -57.12
N ASN A 34 -30.26 -15.69 -57.90
CA ASN A 34 -28.98 -15.12 -57.48
C ASN A 34 -29.15 -14.08 -56.36
N CYS A 35 -30.22 -13.28 -56.38
CA CYS A 35 -30.49 -12.34 -55.31
C CYS A 35 -30.87 -13.06 -54.00
N THR A 36 -31.70 -14.11 -54.06
CA THR A 36 -32.02 -14.93 -52.87
C THR A 36 -30.83 -15.71 -52.35
N ALA A 37 -29.99 -16.31 -53.22
CA ALA A 37 -28.76 -17.00 -52.80
C ALA A 37 -27.72 -16.04 -52.20
N GLN A 38 -27.60 -14.81 -52.72
CA GLN A 38 -26.70 -13.80 -52.18
C GLN A 38 -27.20 -13.25 -50.84
N ILE A 39 -28.53 -13.07 -50.67
CA ILE A 39 -29.15 -12.73 -49.40
C ILE A 39 -28.93 -13.84 -48.37
N ASP A 40 -29.18 -15.11 -48.71
CA ASP A 40 -29.00 -16.27 -47.81
C ASP A 40 -27.54 -16.47 -47.37
N SER A 41 -26.57 -16.27 -48.28
CA SER A 41 -25.15 -16.35 -47.94
C SER A 41 -24.71 -15.22 -46.98
N THR A 42 -25.23 -14.00 -47.17
CA THR A 42 -25.02 -12.90 -46.23
C THR A 42 -25.73 -13.12 -44.90
N GLU A 43 -26.89 -13.78 -44.87
CA GLU A 43 -27.63 -14.06 -43.65
C GLU A 43 -27.01 -15.19 -42.82
N ARG A 44 -26.48 -16.24 -43.47
CA ARG A 44 -25.65 -17.27 -42.83
C ARG A 44 -24.36 -16.69 -42.25
N SER A 45 -23.64 -15.86 -43.02
CA SER A 45 -22.46 -15.13 -42.55
C SER A 45 -22.79 -14.24 -41.34
N ARG A 46 -23.92 -13.52 -41.36
CA ARG A 46 -24.41 -12.68 -40.26
C ARG A 46 -24.76 -13.47 -39.00
N ARG A 47 -25.45 -14.62 -39.13
CA ARG A 47 -25.76 -15.50 -37.98
C ARG A 47 -24.50 -16.13 -37.40
N GLN A 48 -23.54 -16.47 -38.25
CA GLN A 48 -22.26 -17.01 -37.83
C GLN A 48 -21.44 -15.96 -37.09
N ILE A 49 -21.32 -14.73 -37.61
CA ILE A 49 -20.61 -13.62 -36.94
C ILE A 49 -21.30 -13.22 -35.62
N ARG A 50 -22.64 -13.15 -35.56
CA ARG A 50 -23.37 -12.92 -34.29
C ARG A 50 -23.11 -14.01 -33.26
N ARG A 51 -23.05 -15.28 -33.69
CA ARG A 51 -22.65 -16.41 -32.82
C ARG A 51 -21.21 -16.25 -32.35
N TRP A 52 -20.24 -15.99 -33.24
CA TRP A 52 -18.84 -15.78 -32.84
C TRP A 52 -18.66 -14.57 -31.90
N SER A 53 -19.42 -13.48 -32.09
CA SER A 53 -19.35 -12.29 -31.21
C SER A 53 -19.88 -12.58 -29.82
N ALA A 54 -21.03 -13.29 -29.72
CA ALA A 54 -21.61 -13.70 -28.45
C ALA A 54 -20.77 -14.78 -27.76
N THR A 55 -20.24 -15.76 -28.51
CA THR A 55 -19.35 -16.80 -28.01
C THR A 55 -18.00 -16.23 -27.55
N PHE A 56 -17.46 -15.21 -28.24
CA PHE A 56 -16.24 -14.51 -27.82
C PHE A 56 -16.48 -13.65 -26.58
N LEU A 57 -17.61 -12.94 -26.48
CA LEU A 57 -17.98 -12.19 -25.29
C LEU A 57 -18.15 -13.11 -24.08
N VAL A 58 -18.82 -14.25 -24.26
CA VAL A 58 -18.97 -15.29 -23.23
C VAL A 58 -17.62 -15.94 -22.90
N ALA A 59 -16.74 -16.17 -23.87
CA ALA A 59 -15.41 -16.71 -23.63
C ALA A 59 -14.51 -15.72 -22.87
N VAL A 60 -14.58 -14.42 -23.17
CA VAL A 60 -13.86 -13.37 -22.42
C VAL A 60 -14.41 -13.28 -21.00
N LEU A 61 -15.74 -13.26 -20.82
CA LEU A 61 -16.38 -13.30 -19.50
C LEU A 61 -16.00 -14.56 -18.71
N ILE A 62 -15.94 -15.73 -19.35
CA ILE A 62 -15.53 -16.99 -18.71
C ILE A 62 -14.05 -16.96 -18.36
N VAL A 63 -13.15 -16.48 -19.24
CA VAL A 63 -11.72 -16.36 -18.94
C VAL A 63 -11.45 -15.35 -17.82
N GLN A 64 -12.26 -14.29 -17.73
CA GLN A 64 -12.13 -13.23 -16.74
C GLN A 64 -12.66 -13.69 -15.37
N VAL A 65 -13.83 -14.33 -15.33
CA VAL A 65 -14.36 -15.02 -14.13
C VAL A 65 -13.42 -16.16 -13.70
N TRP A 66 -12.84 -16.89 -14.64
CA TRP A 66 -11.89 -17.97 -14.35
C TRP A 66 -10.54 -17.45 -13.86
N ALA A 67 -10.07 -16.29 -14.32
CA ALA A 67 -8.86 -15.64 -13.82
C ALA A 67 -9.05 -15.07 -12.40
N GLU A 68 -10.23 -14.52 -12.09
CA GLU A 68 -10.59 -14.07 -10.74
C GLU A 68 -10.81 -15.24 -9.76
N LEU A 69 -11.31 -16.39 -10.24
CA LEU A 69 -11.51 -17.58 -9.41
C LEU A 69 -10.24 -18.44 -9.22
N ARG A 70 -9.20 -18.28 -10.05
CA ARG A 70 -8.00 -19.15 -10.00
C ARG A 70 -6.99 -18.82 -8.90
N GLU A 71 -7.03 -17.62 -8.33
CA GLU A 71 -6.14 -17.21 -7.25
C GLU A 71 -6.89 -16.61 -6.06
N PRO A 72 -7.62 -17.43 -5.27
CA PRO A 72 -8.18 -16.98 -4.00
C PRO A 72 -7.11 -16.52 -2.99
N GLN A 73 -5.82 -16.79 -3.25
CA GLN A 73 -4.69 -16.27 -2.48
C GLN A 73 -4.36 -14.79 -2.77
N GLN A 74 -4.87 -14.19 -3.86
CA GLN A 74 -4.67 -12.76 -4.14
C GLN A 74 -5.54 -11.86 -3.23
N LEU A 75 -6.68 -12.36 -2.74
CA LEU A 75 -7.47 -11.65 -1.72
C LEU A 75 -6.72 -11.53 -0.38
N ALA A 76 -5.81 -12.46 -0.08
CA ALA A 76 -4.94 -12.40 1.08
C ALA A 76 -3.68 -11.53 0.88
N ARG A 77 -3.34 -11.14 -0.37
CA ARG A 77 -2.19 -10.27 -0.65
C ARG A 77 -2.48 -8.79 -0.36
N TRP A 78 -3.73 -8.38 -0.19
CA TRP A 78 -4.09 -7.01 0.18
C TRP A 78 -3.63 -6.60 1.58
N GLN A 79 -3.13 -7.54 2.39
CA GLN A 79 -2.68 -7.29 3.77
C GLN A 79 -1.17 -7.02 3.90
N SER A 80 -0.40 -7.05 2.82
CA SER A 80 1.05 -6.81 2.87
C SER A 80 1.54 -6.19 1.57
N VAL A 81 1.25 -4.91 1.37
CA VAL A 81 1.59 -4.25 0.12
C VAL A 81 2.37 -2.97 0.41
N ALA A 82 3.62 -2.94 -0.05
CA ALA A 82 4.38 -1.70 -0.16
C ALA A 82 3.60 -0.74 -1.07
N PHE A 83 3.61 0.57 -0.79
CA PHE A 83 2.86 1.56 -1.58
C PHE A 83 3.06 1.39 -3.11
N GLY A 84 4.27 0.99 -3.54
CA GLY A 84 4.57 0.65 -4.94
C GLY A 84 3.78 -0.53 -5.51
N ASP A 85 3.64 -1.63 -4.77
CA ASP A 85 2.85 -2.80 -5.18
C ASP A 85 1.34 -2.51 -5.14
N CYS A 86 0.91 -1.60 -4.27
CA CYS A 86 -0.49 -1.17 -4.16
C CYS A 86 -0.86 -0.29 -5.34
N VAL A 87 0.04 0.63 -5.71
CA VAL A 87 -0.07 1.43 -6.93
C VAL A 87 -0.01 0.54 -8.17
N ALA A 88 0.88 -0.46 -8.22
CA ALA A 88 0.99 -1.38 -9.36
C ALA A 88 -0.25 -2.29 -9.51
N SER A 89 -0.76 -2.83 -8.40
CA SER A 89 -1.95 -3.70 -8.39
C SER A 89 -3.23 -2.90 -8.68
N SER A 90 -3.33 -1.69 -8.12
CA SER A 90 -4.41 -0.76 -8.44
C SER A 90 -4.33 -0.34 -9.91
N ALA A 91 -3.14 -0.06 -10.43
CA ALA A 91 -2.94 0.29 -11.84
C ALA A 91 -3.28 -0.88 -12.77
N SER A 92 -2.92 -2.13 -12.44
CA SER A 92 -3.29 -3.29 -13.24
C SER A 92 -4.80 -3.52 -13.23
N TRP A 93 -5.43 -3.34 -12.08
CA TRP A 93 -6.89 -3.41 -11.94
C TRP A 93 -7.58 -2.32 -12.77
N PHE A 94 -7.13 -1.06 -12.65
CA PHE A 94 -7.63 0.05 -13.46
C PHE A 94 -7.46 -0.21 -14.96
N ALA A 95 -6.32 -0.77 -15.37
CA ALA A 95 -6.06 -1.14 -16.76
C ALA A 95 -7.03 -2.22 -17.26
N GLN A 96 -7.27 -3.27 -16.46
CA GLN A 96 -8.22 -4.34 -16.80
C GLN A 96 -9.65 -3.80 -16.95
N GLN A 97 -10.08 -2.91 -16.06
CA GLN A 97 -11.41 -2.31 -16.12
C GLN A 97 -11.55 -1.36 -17.32
N ALA A 98 -10.55 -0.53 -17.59
CA ALA A 98 -10.53 0.34 -18.76
C ALA A 98 -10.63 -0.46 -20.08
N ILE A 99 -9.90 -1.57 -20.19
CA ILE A 99 -9.96 -2.49 -21.34
C ILE A 99 -11.37 -3.08 -21.49
N THR A 100 -11.98 -3.52 -20.39
CA THR A 100 -13.30 -4.15 -20.39
C THR A 100 -14.38 -3.17 -20.87
N VAL A 101 -14.41 -1.96 -20.30
CA VAL A 101 -15.35 -0.90 -20.69
C VAL A 101 -15.16 -0.48 -22.15
N LEU A 102 -13.91 -0.37 -22.60
CA LEU A 102 -13.58 -0.04 -23.99
C LEU A 102 -14.07 -1.13 -24.94
N ALA A 103 -13.87 -2.40 -24.61
CA ALA A 103 -14.34 -3.54 -25.40
C ALA A 103 -15.87 -3.59 -25.49
N ILE A 104 -16.57 -3.31 -24.38
CA ILE A 104 -18.04 -3.23 -24.36
C ILE A 104 -18.53 -2.11 -25.28
N GLY A 105 -17.94 -0.91 -25.18
CA GLY A 105 -18.31 0.24 -26.01
C GLY A 105 -18.09 -0.02 -27.49
N PHE A 106 -16.98 -0.69 -27.82
CA PHE A 106 -16.65 -1.12 -29.18
C PHE A 106 -17.66 -2.13 -29.70
N LEU A 107 -17.90 -3.23 -28.97
CA LEU A 107 -18.73 -4.34 -29.44
C LEU A 107 -20.20 -3.95 -29.55
N THR A 108 -20.71 -3.17 -28.60
CA THR A 108 -22.10 -2.66 -28.64
C THR A 108 -22.31 -1.79 -29.87
N THR A 109 -21.45 -0.80 -30.09
CA THR A 109 -21.55 0.11 -31.24
C THR A 109 -21.33 -0.61 -32.56
N ALA A 110 -20.34 -1.51 -32.61
CA ALA A 110 -20.06 -2.29 -33.80
C ALA A 110 -21.25 -3.20 -34.16
N SER A 111 -21.88 -3.84 -33.17
CA SER A 111 -23.04 -4.71 -33.38
C SER A 111 -24.28 -3.95 -33.89
N GLY A 112 -24.48 -2.70 -33.46
CA GLY A 112 -25.57 -1.84 -33.91
C GLY A 112 -25.41 -1.33 -35.36
N LEU A 113 -24.18 -1.36 -35.88
CA LEU A 113 -23.84 -0.90 -37.23
C LEU A 113 -23.75 -2.03 -38.27
N ILE A 114 -23.76 -3.30 -37.84
CA ILE A 114 -23.78 -4.46 -38.76
C ILE A 114 -25.05 -4.45 -39.62
N GLY A 115 -24.88 -4.34 -40.94
CA GLY A 115 -25.97 -4.44 -41.93
C GLY A 115 -26.62 -3.11 -42.33
N ARG A 116 -26.15 -1.97 -41.81
CA ARG A 116 -26.70 -0.64 -42.13
C ARG A 116 -25.64 0.22 -42.83
N ARG A 117 -25.82 0.52 -44.13
CA ARG A 117 -24.98 1.49 -44.85
C ARG A 117 -25.69 2.85 -44.95
N GLY A 118 -24.97 3.92 -44.61
CA GLY A 118 -25.32 5.30 -44.96
C GLY A 118 -25.82 6.21 -43.82
N VAL A 119 -25.39 7.47 -43.91
CA VAL A 119 -25.73 8.70 -43.14
C VAL A 119 -25.06 8.85 -41.77
N LEU A 120 -24.24 9.91 -41.64
CA LEU A 120 -23.49 10.35 -40.45
C LEU A 120 -24.35 10.41 -39.17
N ARG A 121 -25.61 10.85 -39.29
CA ARG A 121 -26.58 10.92 -38.18
C ARG A 121 -26.83 9.55 -37.51
N ARG A 122 -26.66 8.45 -38.24
CA ARG A 122 -26.87 7.08 -37.72
C ARG A 122 -25.63 6.52 -37.00
N HIS A 123 -24.45 6.99 -37.35
CA HIS A 123 -23.23 6.67 -36.61
C HIS A 123 -23.25 7.36 -35.24
N LEU A 124 -23.72 8.62 -35.18
CA LEU A 124 -23.86 9.35 -33.92
C LEU A 124 -24.85 8.68 -32.95
N THR A 125 -25.98 8.15 -33.45
CA THR A 125 -26.94 7.41 -32.59
C THR A 125 -26.35 6.09 -32.11
N ALA A 126 -25.62 5.35 -32.94
CA ALA A 126 -24.96 4.11 -32.53
C ALA A 126 -23.84 4.35 -31.51
N VAL A 127 -23.08 5.44 -31.66
CA VAL A 127 -22.08 5.87 -30.65
C VAL A 127 -22.76 6.21 -29.34
N ALA A 128 -23.88 6.95 -29.37
CA ALA A 128 -24.62 7.30 -28.17
C ALA A 128 -25.22 6.06 -27.47
N GLU A 129 -25.79 5.12 -28.22
CA GLU A 129 -26.33 3.85 -27.69
C GLU A 129 -25.23 2.98 -27.07
N GLY A 130 -24.09 2.82 -27.75
CA GLY A 130 -22.94 2.11 -27.20
C GLY A 130 -22.35 2.80 -25.97
N TRP A 131 -22.34 4.14 -25.96
CA TRP A 131 -21.83 4.91 -24.85
C TRP A 131 -22.71 4.75 -23.60
N ILE A 132 -24.03 4.84 -23.78
CA ILE A 132 -25.01 4.61 -22.72
C ILE A 132 -24.93 3.16 -22.22
N ALA A 133 -24.76 2.18 -23.11
CA ALA A 133 -24.61 0.77 -22.74
C ALA A 133 -23.35 0.54 -21.89
N SER A 134 -22.21 1.13 -22.26
CA SER A 134 -20.99 1.08 -21.44
C SER A 134 -21.12 1.81 -20.11
N LEU A 135 -21.89 2.90 -20.05
CA LEU A 135 -22.20 3.63 -18.83
C LEU A 135 -23.05 2.80 -17.87
N VAL A 136 -24.08 2.13 -18.39
CA VAL A 136 -24.99 1.27 -17.61
C VAL A 136 -24.27 -0.01 -17.17
N LEU A 137 -23.52 -0.68 -18.05
CA LEU A 137 -22.72 -1.85 -17.66
C LEU A 137 -21.60 -1.47 -16.70
N GLY A 138 -20.95 -0.31 -16.89
CA GLY A 138 -19.99 0.23 -15.94
C GLY A 138 -20.66 0.49 -14.59
N ALA A 139 -21.81 1.15 -14.54
CA ALA A 139 -22.53 1.31 -13.28
C ALA A 139 -22.83 -0.05 -12.62
N ILE A 140 -23.27 -1.06 -13.36
CA ILE A 140 -23.61 -2.40 -12.83
C ILE A 140 -22.36 -3.17 -12.36
N LEU A 141 -21.26 -3.15 -13.12
CA LEU A 141 -20.02 -3.86 -12.78
C LEU A 141 -19.31 -3.21 -11.58
N PHE A 142 -19.45 -1.90 -11.41
CA PHE A 142 -18.85 -1.16 -10.31
C PHE A 142 -19.76 -0.98 -9.08
N VAL A 143 -21.06 -1.32 -9.16
CA VAL A 143 -22.00 -1.39 -8.01
C VAL A 143 -21.55 -2.39 -6.92
N PRO A 144 -21.11 -3.63 -7.24
CA PRO A 144 -20.68 -4.59 -6.23
C PRO A 144 -19.28 -4.30 -5.65
N LEU A 145 -18.52 -3.35 -6.21
CA LEU A 145 -17.17 -2.96 -5.77
C LEU A 145 -17.17 -1.91 -4.65
N ARG A 146 -18.26 -1.88 -3.87
CA ARG A 146 -18.32 -1.12 -2.62
C ARG A 146 -17.45 -1.86 -1.61
N SER A 147 -16.14 -1.58 -1.61
CA SER A 147 -15.27 -2.01 -0.52
C SER A 147 -15.54 -1.12 0.68
N ASP A 148 -15.42 -1.69 1.87
CA ASP A 148 -15.69 -0.99 3.14
C ASP A 148 -14.73 0.19 3.40
N VAL A 149 -13.65 0.31 2.61
CA VAL A 149 -12.57 1.28 2.83
C VAL A 149 -12.55 2.43 1.80
N ILE A 150 -12.95 2.21 0.54
CA ILE A 150 -12.92 3.25 -0.51
C ILE A 150 -14.15 3.12 -1.43
N ASN A 151 -14.98 4.17 -1.46
CA ASN A 151 -16.07 4.27 -2.44
C ASN A 151 -15.49 4.54 -3.84
N LEU A 152 -15.13 3.48 -4.57
CA LEU A 152 -14.56 3.52 -5.93
C LEU A 152 -15.61 3.76 -7.02
N TYR A 153 -16.90 3.82 -6.67
CA TYR A 153 -18.02 4.03 -7.57
C TYR A 153 -17.89 5.28 -8.48
N PRO A 154 -17.55 6.49 -7.98
CA PRO A 154 -17.37 7.67 -8.83
C PRO A 154 -16.19 7.53 -9.82
N ILE A 155 -15.13 6.81 -9.45
CA ILE A 155 -13.99 6.55 -10.34
C ILE A 155 -14.40 5.55 -11.43
N GLY A 156 -15.15 4.50 -11.07
CA GLY A 156 -15.72 3.55 -12.03
C GLY A 156 -16.62 4.20 -13.07
N ILE A 157 -17.49 5.15 -12.65
CA ILE A 157 -18.32 5.94 -13.56
C ILE A 157 -17.47 6.83 -14.48
N ALA A 158 -16.42 7.47 -13.95
CA ALA A 158 -15.53 8.29 -14.75
C ALA A 158 -14.79 7.47 -15.83
N LEU A 159 -14.33 6.26 -15.47
CA LEU A 159 -13.73 5.31 -16.41
C LEU A 159 -14.73 4.83 -17.46
N ALA A 160 -15.96 4.53 -17.04
CA ALA A 160 -17.06 4.14 -17.93
C ALA A 160 -17.38 5.24 -18.97
N LEU A 161 -17.39 6.50 -18.54
CA LEU A 161 -17.60 7.66 -19.40
C LEU A 161 -16.46 7.84 -20.41
N VAL A 162 -15.20 7.82 -19.97
CA VAL A 162 -14.06 8.11 -20.84
C VAL A 162 -13.77 6.94 -21.79
N PHE A 163 -13.56 5.74 -21.25
CA PHE A 163 -13.17 4.57 -22.05
C PHE A 163 -14.35 3.96 -22.80
N GLY A 164 -15.58 4.05 -22.27
CA GLY A 164 -16.77 3.60 -22.97
C GLY A 164 -17.04 4.46 -24.20
N GLY A 165 -16.85 5.78 -24.09
CA GLY A 165 -17.05 6.72 -25.20
C GLY A 165 -16.01 6.50 -26.28
N TRP A 166 -14.79 6.20 -25.86
CA TRP A 166 -13.70 5.87 -26.76
C TRP A 166 -13.93 4.54 -27.48
N GLY A 167 -14.35 3.50 -26.76
CA GLY A 167 -14.72 2.21 -27.33
C GLY A 167 -15.83 2.36 -28.38
N SER A 168 -16.87 3.13 -28.05
CA SER A 168 -17.98 3.40 -28.97
C SER A 168 -17.55 4.16 -30.22
N TRP A 169 -16.68 5.15 -30.06
CA TRP A 169 -16.07 5.87 -31.18
C TRP A 169 -15.28 4.93 -32.11
N LEU A 170 -14.45 4.05 -31.55
CA LEU A 170 -13.69 3.04 -32.31
C LEU A 170 -14.62 2.05 -33.04
N GLY A 171 -15.70 1.62 -32.39
CA GLY A 171 -16.70 0.73 -32.99
C GLY A 171 -17.44 1.37 -34.16
N ALA A 172 -17.71 2.68 -34.07
CA ALA A 172 -18.40 3.42 -35.12
C ALA A 172 -17.55 3.68 -36.35
N THR A 173 -16.25 3.88 -36.15
CA THR A 173 -15.29 4.23 -37.18
C THR A 173 -14.67 3.00 -37.86
N TRP A 174 -14.77 1.81 -37.23
CA TRP A 174 -14.41 0.51 -37.81
C TRP A 174 -15.08 0.21 -39.16
N PHE A 175 -16.33 0.65 -39.35
CA PHE A 175 -17.08 0.40 -40.58
C PHE A 175 -16.88 1.44 -41.68
N ILE A 176 -16.11 2.50 -41.41
CA ILE A 176 -15.88 3.63 -42.33
C ILE A 176 -14.57 3.44 -43.13
N ALA A 177 -13.59 2.70 -42.61
CA ALA A 177 -12.26 2.59 -43.21
C ALA A 177 -12.13 1.42 -44.22
N ASP A 178 -11.67 1.72 -45.44
CA ASP A 178 -11.43 0.73 -46.51
C ASP A 178 -10.25 -0.23 -46.21
N SER A 179 -9.31 0.17 -45.33
CA SER A 179 -8.18 -0.67 -44.91
C SER A 179 -8.18 -0.93 -43.39
N ARG A 180 -8.95 -1.95 -43.02
CA ARG A 180 -9.27 -2.34 -41.63
C ARG A 180 -8.06 -2.49 -40.68
N PRO A 181 -6.93 -3.14 -41.05
CA PRO A 181 -5.82 -3.34 -40.10
C PRO A 181 -4.95 -2.10 -39.87
N ARG A 182 -4.69 -1.29 -40.91
CA ARG A 182 -3.87 -0.07 -40.78
C ARG A 182 -4.59 1.01 -39.96
N TRP A 183 -5.89 1.13 -40.17
CA TRP A 183 -6.73 2.05 -39.43
C TRP A 183 -6.83 1.68 -37.93
N LEU A 184 -7.00 0.38 -37.61
CA LEU A 184 -7.01 -0.09 -36.21
C LEU A 184 -5.66 0.16 -35.53
N LEU A 185 -4.55 -0.16 -36.19
CA LEU A 185 -3.19 0.08 -35.68
C LEU A 185 -2.95 1.57 -35.40
N GLN A 186 -3.42 2.46 -36.28
CA GLN A 186 -3.30 3.91 -36.09
C GLN A 186 -4.12 4.39 -34.89
N GLN A 187 -5.36 3.94 -34.75
CA GLN A 187 -6.20 4.36 -33.63
C GLN A 187 -5.70 3.81 -32.30
N VAL A 188 -5.32 2.52 -32.23
CA VAL A 188 -4.71 1.92 -31.02
C VAL A 188 -3.37 2.59 -30.69
N GLY A 189 -2.57 2.93 -31.70
CA GLY A 189 -1.34 3.70 -31.51
C GLY A 189 -1.60 5.10 -30.95
N LEU A 190 -2.63 5.80 -31.47
CA LEU A 190 -3.03 7.12 -30.98
C LEU A 190 -3.60 7.05 -29.57
N THR A 191 -4.38 6.02 -29.25
CA THR A 191 -4.95 5.85 -27.91
C THR A 191 -3.86 5.56 -26.89
N LEU A 192 -2.98 4.60 -27.18
CA LEU A 192 -1.87 4.25 -26.31
C LEU A 192 -0.90 5.44 -26.16
N GLY A 193 -0.61 6.15 -27.25
CA GLY A 193 0.21 7.37 -27.23
C GLY A 193 -0.41 8.50 -26.41
N THR A 194 -1.72 8.72 -26.51
CA THR A 194 -2.42 9.76 -25.74
C THR A 194 -2.48 9.41 -24.25
N VAL A 195 -2.79 8.15 -23.92
CA VAL A 195 -2.78 7.67 -22.52
C VAL A 195 -1.37 7.78 -21.94
N LEU A 196 -0.34 7.33 -22.65
CA LEU A 196 1.05 7.45 -22.22
C LEU A 196 1.48 8.91 -22.06
N PHE A 197 1.06 9.80 -22.98
CA PHE A 197 1.35 11.23 -22.91
C PHE A 197 0.65 11.91 -21.74
N VAL A 198 -0.64 11.66 -21.54
CA VAL A 198 -1.42 12.21 -20.43
C VAL A 198 -0.93 11.68 -19.09
N SER A 199 -0.63 10.38 -18.98
CA SER A 199 -0.05 9.80 -17.78
C SER A 199 1.36 10.31 -17.51
N SER A 200 2.21 10.46 -18.53
CA SER A 200 3.55 11.05 -18.38
C SER A 200 3.47 12.52 -18.00
N ALA A 201 2.57 13.30 -18.61
CA ALA A 201 2.36 14.70 -18.28
C ALA A 201 1.78 14.87 -16.87
N ALA A 202 0.81 14.05 -16.47
CA ALA A 202 0.27 14.02 -15.10
C ALA A 202 1.38 13.66 -14.10
N PHE A 203 2.17 12.62 -14.37
CA PHE A 203 3.33 12.25 -13.56
C PHE A 203 4.33 13.41 -13.45
N PHE A 204 4.64 14.10 -14.55
CA PHE A 204 5.57 15.24 -14.54
C PHE A 204 5.01 16.48 -13.81
N LEU A 205 3.69 16.70 -13.84
CA LEU A 205 3.01 17.80 -13.13
C LEU A 205 2.86 17.52 -11.62
N LEU A 206 2.82 16.24 -11.23
CA LEU A 206 2.80 15.79 -9.84
C LEU A 206 4.18 15.90 -9.18
N LEU A 207 5.26 15.81 -9.95
CA LEU A 207 6.64 15.95 -9.46
C LEU A 207 6.98 17.45 -9.34
N CYS A 208 7.39 17.88 -8.15
CA CYS A 208 7.86 19.24 -7.90
C CYS A 208 9.33 19.26 -7.49
N GLU A 209 9.99 20.39 -7.78
CA GLU A 209 11.28 20.72 -7.20
C GLU A 209 11.10 21.15 -5.74
N ASP A 210 12.16 21.03 -4.93
CA ASP A 210 12.15 21.34 -3.51
C ASP A 210 11.81 22.84 -3.31
N ASP A 211 10.60 23.14 -2.80
CA ASP A 211 10.15 24.49 -2.47
C ASP A 211 10.89 25.11 -1.27
N GLY A 212 12.03 24.54 -0.86
CA GLY A 212 12.85 25.07 0.23
C GLY A 212 12.13 25.04 1.58
N MET A 213 11.17 24.11 1.75
CA MET A 213 10.54 23.88 3.05
C MET A 213 11.62 23.33 3.99
N GLY A 214 12.27 24.22 4.72
CA GLY A 214 13.17 23.86 5.82
C GLY A 214 12.38 23.17 6.92
N GLY A 215 12.68 21.90 7.14
CA GLY A 215 12.39 21.22 8.40
C GLY A 215 13.68 21.22 9.20
N ASP A 216 13.74 22.00 10.27
CA ASP A 216 14.88 21.94 11.18
C ASP A 216 14.92 20.55 11.82
N ARG A 217 16.12 19.97 11.90
CA ARG A 217 16.34 18.75 12.69
C ARG A 217 16.01 19.05 14.14
N ILE A 218 15.17 18.21 14.74
CA ILE A 218 14.75 18.37 16.14
C ILE A 218 15.95 18.06 17.04
N SER A 219 16.33 19.02 17.89
CA SER A 219 17.39 18.83 18.89
C SER A 219 16.96 17.85 19.98
N SER A 220 17.93 17.34 20.74
CA SER A 220 17.70 16.41 21.85
C SER A 220 16.85 17.03 22.96
N GLU A 221 17.09 18.30 23.30
CA GLU A 221 16.28 19.04 24.29
C GLU A 221 14.80 19.15 23.85
N GLU A 222 14.56 19.43 22.58
CA GLU A 222 13.20 19.56 22.04
C GLU A 222 12.47 18.21 22.02
N ARG A 223 13.15 17.10 21.71
CA ARG A 223 12.58 15.75 21.81
C ARG A 223 12.21 15.41 23.25
N ARG A 224 13.09 15.68 24.22
CA ARG A 224 12.84 15.46 25.65
C ARG A 224 11.62 16.24 26.14
N ARG A 225 11.53 17.54 25.79
CA ARG A 225 10.39 18.39 26.13
C ARG A 225 9.07 17.85 25.59
N LEU A 226 9.05 17.34 24.35
CA LEU A 226 7.86 16.74 23.75
C LEU A 226 7.44 15.44 24.45
N VAL A 227 8.39 14.56 24.75
CA VAL A 227 8.11 13.32 25.50
C VAL A 227 7.55 13.63 26.88
N ALA A 228 8.15 14.60 27.60
CA ALA A 228 7.66 15.04 28.90
C ALA A 228 6.24 15.60 28.82
N LEU A 229 5.95 16.45 27.83
CA LEU A 229 4.62 17.00 27.59
C LEU A 229 3.57 15.92 27.32
N LEU A 230 3.90 14.92 26.49
CA LEU A 230 3.00 13.82 26.18
C LEU A 230 2.80 12.88 27.38
N ARG A 231 3.85 12.59 28.15
CA ARG A 231 3.76 11.75 29.35
C ARG A 231 2.93 12.41 30.45
N SER A 232 3.05 13.72 30.66
CA SER A 232 2.25 14.42 31.67
C SER A 232 0.77 14.52 31.31
N HIS A 233 0.41 14.23 30.06
CA HIS A 233 -0.96 14.27 29.53
C HIS A 233 -1.43 12.88 29.06
N ASP A 234 -0.92 11.81 29.68
CA ASP A 234 -1.30 10.44 29.31
C ASP A 234 -2.79 10.20 29.61
N PRO A 235 -3.64 9.93 28.61
CA PRO A 235 -5.08 9.71 28.81
C PRO A 235 -5.39 8.48 29.67
N ARG A 236 -4.42 7.61 29.95
CA ARG A 236 -4.60 6.40 30.75
C ARG A 236 -4.50 6.66 32.25
N ASP A 237 -3.90 7.79 32.64
CA ASP A 237 -3.65 8.16 34.03
C ASP A 237 -4.80 8.98 34.63
N LEU A 238 -5.76 9.41 33.80
CA LEU A 238 -6.99 10.09 34.25
C LEU A 238 -7.93 9.15 35.02
N ASP A 239 -8.64 9.71 36.00
CA ASP A 239 -9.75 9.04 36.68
C ASP A 239 -10.98 8.91 35.75
N GLU A 240 -11.90 7.99 36.06
CA GLU A 240 -13.05 7.65 35.18
C GLU A 240 -13.97 8.83 34.81
N HIS A 241 -14.01 9.85 35.66
CA HIS A 241 -14.88 11.02 35.49
C HIS A 241 -14.12 12.30 35.15
N GLU A 242 -12.78 12.20 35.04
CA GLU A 242 -11.93 13.35 34.75
C GLU A 242 -11.74 13.51 33.23
N THR A 243 -11.64 14.77 32.80
CA THR A 243 -11.31 15.12 31.43
C THR A 243 -9.97 15.83 31.39
N GLY A 244 -9.04 15.31 30.60
CA GLY A 244 -7.77 15.97 30.32
C GLY A 244 -7.89 16.99 29.19
N GLU A 245 -7.07 18.03 29.25
CA GLU A 245 -6.90 19.01 28.17
C GLU A 245 -5.41 19.06 27.79
N LEU A 246 -5.11 18.76 26.52
CA LEU A 246 -3.78 18.91 25.94
C LEU A 246 -3.80 20.10 24.98
N ARG A 247 -2.93 21.08 25.24
CA ARG A 247 -2.75 22.26 24.39
C ARG A 247 -1.43 22.12 23.63
N LEU A 248 -1.51 21.92 22.32
CA LEU A 248 -0.34 21.82 21.45
C LEU A 248 -0.19 23.13 20.68
N GLN A 249 0.94 23.82 20.87
CA GLN A 249 1.23 25.01 20.08
C GLN A 249 1.69 24.61 18.67
N GLU A 250 1.60 25.55 17.72
CA GLU A 250 2.08 25.32 16.35
C GLU A 250 3.53 24.78 16.28
N PRO A 251 4.51 25.25 17.08
CA PRO A 251 5.85 24.65 17.10
C PRO A 251 5.86 23.20 17.59
N ASP A 252 5.06 22.88 18.61
CA ASP A 252 4.98 21.52 19.16
C ASP A 252 4.36 20.56 18.13
N LEU A 253 3.31 20.99 17.42
CA LEU A 253 2.70 20.24 16.31
C LEU A 253 3.66 20.03 15.14
N ASN A 254 4.41 21.06 14.76
CA ASN A 254 5.43 20.93 13.72
C ASN A 254 6.47 19.88 14.09
N ARG A 255 6.98 19.92 15.33
CA ARG A 255 7.97 18.94 15.79
C ARG A 255 7.39 17.54 15.89
N LEU A 256 6.16 17.38 16.39
CA LEU A 256 5.48 16.08 16.37
C LEU A 256 5.28 15.54 14.95
N ALA A 257 4.91 16.41 14.01
CA ALA A 257 4.74 16.04 12.62
C ALA A 257 6.08 15.66 11.97
N VAL A 258 7.14 16.42 12.19
CA VAL A 258 8.50 16.12 11.72
C VAL A 258 9.00 14.81 12.31
N TRP A 259 8.82 14.59 13.62
CA TRP A 259 9.20 13.34 14.27
C TRP A 259 8.37 12.16 13.76
N GLY A 260 7.06 12.32 13.58
CA GLY A 260 6.20 11.27 13.03
C GLY A 260 6.56 10.90 11.59
N LEU A 261 6.97 11.87 10.77
CA LEU A 261 7.41 11.62 9.40
C LEU A 261 8.86 11.14 9.29
N SER A 262 9.73 11.45 10.26
CA SER A 262 11.08 10.87 10.31
C SER A 262 11.05 9.37 10.55
N LEU A 263 9.92 8.84 11.05
CA LEU A 263 9.71 7.41 11.11
C LEU A 263 9.60 6.80 9.70
N LEU A 264 9.06 7.50 8.70
CA LEU A 264 8.95 6.97 7.36
C LEU A 264 10.33 6.98 6.64
N PRO A 265 10.65 5.96 5.83
CA PRO A 265 11.91 5.90 5.11
C PRO A 265 12.00 6.97 4.02
N GLY A 266 12.83 7.99 4.26
CA GLY A 266 13.11 9.07 3.32
C GLY A 266 13.35 10.40 4.02
N ASP A 267 13.96 11.36 3.33
CA ASP A 267 14.08 12.74 3.81
C ASP A 267 12.75 13.47 3.55
N HIS A 268 11.75 13.18 4.39
CA HIS A 268 10.43 13.78 4.33
C HIS A 268 10.40 15.09 5.09
N ARG A 269 9.67 16.06 4.57
CA ARG A 269 9.51 17.36 5.23
C ARG A 269 8.04 17.66 5.41
N ILE A 270 7.69 18.27 6.55
CA ILE A 270 6.33 18.70 6.83
C ILE A 270 6.33 20.02 7.57
N ARG A 271 5.30 20.81 7.28
CA ARG A 271 4.97 22.01 8.02
C ARG A 271 3.47 22.02 8.28
N VAL A 272 3.13 22.28 9.53
CA VAL A 272 1.77 22.43 10.03
C VAL A 272 1.65 23.87 10.56
N SER A 273 0.63 24.59 10.13
CA SER A 273 0.29 25.91 10.68
C SER A 273 -1.17 25.98 11.04
N LEU A 274 -1.48 26.67 12.12
CA LEU A 274 -2.83 26.80 12.65
C LEU A 274 -3.29 28.24 12.51
N ARG A 275 -4.27 28.49 11.63
CA ARG A 275 -4.81 29.83 11.35
C ARG A 275 -6.28 29.76 10.99
N ASP A 276 -7.06 30.75 11.43
CA ASP A 276 -8.48 30.88 11.10
C ASP A 276 -9.30 29.62 11.44
N GLU A 277 -9.07 29.02 12.61
CA GLU A 277 -9.70 27.75 13.05
C GLU A 277 -9.46 26.56 12.10
N ARG A 278 -8.43 26.65 11.24
CA ARG A 278 -8.11 25.65 10.23
C ARG A 278 -6.66 25.17 10.36
N ILE A 279 -6.45 23.92 9.97
CA ILE A 279 -5.13 23.33 9.84
C ILE A 279 -4.67 23.49 8.40
N TRP A 280 -3.50 24.10 8.24
CA TRP A 280 -2.71 24.04 7.03
C TRP A 280 -1.60 23.02 7.24
N ALA A 281 -1.58 21.98 6.41
CA ALA A 281 -0.50 21.00 6.40
C ALA A 281 0.09 20.94 5.00
N SER A 282 1.40 21.11 4.90
CA SER A 282 2.15 20.95 3.66
C SER A 282 3.28 19.96 3.93
N ALA A 283 3.31 18.88 3.14
CA ALA A 283 4.30 17.82 3.24
C ALA A 283 4.99 17.62 1.90
N SER A 284 6.31 17.47 1.92
CA SER A 284 7.12 17.06 0.78
C SER A 284 7.59 15.63 1.03
N LEU A 285 7.03 14.69 0.28
CA LEU A 285 7.33 13.28 0.41
C LEU A 285 8.32 12.85 -0.68
N ARG A 286 9.42 12.25 -0.27
CA ARG A 286 10.33 11.58 -1.19
C ARG A 286 9.73 10.24 -1.60
N MET A 287 9.61 9.99 -2.90
CA MET A 287 9.07 8.73 -3.40
C MET A 287 10.07 7.59 -3.17
N PRO A 288 9.65 6.43 -2.64
CA PRO A 288 10.51 5.26 -2.51
C PRO A 288 10.68 4.59 -3.88
N GLY A 289 11.91 4.56 -4.40
CA GLY A 289 12.23 3.86 -5.64
C GLY A 289 13.32 4.52 -6.48
N ASP A 290 14.46 3.82 -6.55
CA ASP A 290 15.53 3.85 -7.56
C ASP A 290 16.11 5.22 -7.98
N GLU A 291 17.44 5.36 -7.88
CA GLU A 291 18.22 6.56 -8.21
C GLU A 291 17.98 7.11 -9.64
N ARG A 292 17.36 6.29 -10.50
CA ARG A 292 16.98 6.59 -11.88
C ARG A 292 15.91 7.67 -12.03
N PHE A 293 15.07 7.90 -11.02
CA PHE A 293 13.99 8.91 -11.10
C PHE A 293 14.38 10.30 -10.58
N GLY A 294 15.64 10.47 -10.15
CA GLY A 294 16.19 11.74 -9.69
C GLY A 294 15.63 12.19 -8.33
N ARG A 295 16.17 13.29 -7.78
CA ARG A 295 15.81 13.90 -6.48
C ARG A 295 14.41 14.54 -6.45
N ARG A 296 13.41 13.90 -7.05
CA ARG A 296 12.08 14.49 -7.22
C ARG A 296 11.20 14.23 -6.00
N LEU A 297 10.51 15.27 -5.54
CA LEU A 297 9.66 15.24 -4.34
C LEU A 297 8.20 15.36 -4.76
N LEU A 298 7.32 14.62 -4.09
CA LEU A 298 5.88 14.81 -4.17
C LEU A 298 5.48 15.83 -3.10
N HIS A 299 5.09 17.02 -3.52
CA HIS A 299 4.53 18.02 -2.61
C HIS A 299 3.02 17.80 -2.47
N VAL A 300 2.54 17.67 -1.24
CA VAL A 300 1.12 17.56 -0.90
C VAL A 300 0.80 18.67 0.09
N ALA A 301 -0.09 19.58 -0.29
CA ALA A 301 -0.59 20.61 0.60
C ALA A 301 -2.10 20.50 0.75
N CYS A 302 -2.55 20.49 2.00
CA CYS A 302 -3.93 20.33 2.40
C CYS A 302 -4.32 21.46 3.37
N ARG A 303 -5.49 22.05 3.15
CA ARG A 303 -6.15 22.96 4.07
C ARG A 303 -7.46 22.35 4.50
N GLY A 304 -7.64 22.13 5.79
CA GLY A 304 -8.86 21.52 6.31
C GLY A 304 -9.26 21.97 7.71
N GLN A 305 -10.40 21.45 8.13
CA GLN A 305 -10.93 21.59 9.48
C GLN A 305 -11.30 20.20 10.02
N PHE A 306 -11.16 20.02 11.33
CA PHE A 306 -11.64 18.83 12.02
C PHE A 306 -12.90 19.18 12.78
N LYS A 307 -13.90 18.30 12.70
CA LYS A 307 -15.12 18.42 13.47
C LYS A 307 -15.41 17.08 14.13
N LEU A 308 -15.60 17.10 15.45
CA LEU A 308 -15.96 15.93 16.23
C LEU A 308 -17.45 16.02 16.57
N ASP A 309 -18.28 15.19 15.92
CA ASP A 309 -19.72 15.13 16.17
C ASP A 309 -20.08 13.73 16.69
N GLY A 310 -20.55 13.61 17.94
CA GLY A 310 -21.05 12.33 18.48
C GLY A 310 -20.04 11.17 18.49
N GLY A 311 -18.76 11.44 18.76
CA GLY A 311 -17.67 10.46 18.73
C GLY A 311 -17.14 10.14 17.32
N VAL A 312 -17.63 10.83 16.29
CA VAL A 312 -17.12 10.73 14.93
C VAL A 312 -16.21 11.92 14.66
N LEU A 313 -14.90 11.66 14.52
CA LEU A 313 -13.99 12.67 14.00
C LEU A 313 -14.13 12.71 12.48
N SER A 314 -14.63 13.83 11.97
CA SER A 314 -14.71 14.12 10.55
C SER A 314 -13.66 15.17 10.18
N ALA A 315 -12.87 14.86 9.17
CA ALA A 315 -11.93 15.81 8.57
C ALA A 315 -12.54 16.31 7.26
N SER A 316 -12.61 17.63 7.08
CA SER A 316 -13.06 18.25 5.83
C SER A 316 -11.91 19.03 5.21
N ALA A 317 -11.42 18.58 4.06
CA ALA A 317 -10.44 19.30 3.27
C ALA A 317 -11.15 20.35 2.40
N SER A 318 -10.87 21.63 2.67
CA SER A 318 -11.36 22.77 1.91
C SER A 318 -10.55 22.99 0.62
N GLU A 319 -9.26 22.70 0.66
CA GLU A 319 -8.32 22.79 -0.46
C GLU A 319 -7.30 21.66 -0.36
N LEU A 320 -6.99 21.03 -1.49
CA LEU A 320 -5.96 20.00 -1.61
C LEU A 320 -5.20 20.26 -2.91
N SER A 321 -3.88 20.28 -2.83
CA SER A 321 -2.99 20.35 -3.98
C SER A 321 -1.95 19.24 -3.89
N ILE A 322 -1.73 18.59 -5.02
CA ILE A 322 -0.73 17.55 -5.20
C ILE A 322 0.19 18.00 -6.33
N GLY A 323 1.45 18.24 -6.03
CA GLY A 323 2.40 18.93 -6.89
C GLY A 323 1.87 20.30 -7.30
N LYS A 324 1.84 20.56 -8.62
CA LYS A 324 1.29 21.82 -9.18
C LYS A 324 -0.22 21.78 -9.40
N ILE A 325 -0.87 20.63 -9.20
CA ILE A 325 -2.29 20.43 -9.49
C ILE A 325 -3.10 20.76 -8.24
N ARG A 326 -3.88 21.84 -8.32
CA ARG A 326 -4.90 22.15 -7.29
C ARG A 326 -6.18 21.41 -7.62
N ILE A 327 -6.62 20.53 -6.72
CA ILE A 327 -7.83 19.74 -6.93
C ILE A 327 -9.06 20.68 -6.83
N PRO A 328 -9.92 20.75 -7.87
CA PRO A 328 -11.08 21.62 -7.85
C PRO A 328 -12.06 21.28 -6.72
N LYS A 329 -12.65 22.29 -6.08
CA LYS A 329 -13.62 22.13 -4.96
C LYS A 329 -14.83 21.24 -5.28
N ARG A 330 -15.19 21.09 -6.56
CA ARG A 330 -16.26 20.18 -7.00
C ARG A 330 -15.81 18.71 -6.94
N LEU A 331 -14.57 18.45 -7.34
CA LEU A 331 -13.97 17.12 -7.24
C LEU A 331 -13.75 16.76 -5.77
N LEU A 332 -13.29 17.71 -4.94
CA LEU A 332 -13.17 17.53 -3.49
C LEU A 332 -14.51 17.25 -2.79
N ARG A 333 -15.64 17.72 -3.34
CA ARG A 333 -16.99 17.36 -2.85
C ARG A 333 -17.46 15.98 -3.31
N LEU A 334 -17.06 15.56 -4.52
CA LEU A 334 -17.32 14.22 -5.08
C LEU A 334 -16.50 13.13 -4.38
N VAL A 335 -15.24 13.42 -4.07
CA VAL A 335 -14.37 12.62 -3.20
C VAL A 335 -14.67 12.95 -1.71
N GLY A 336 -15.46 13.98 -1.44
CA GLY A 336 -15.79 14.49 -0.10
C GLY A 336 -16.47 13.53 0.87
N PRO A 337 -17.10 12.41 0.45
CA PRO A 337 -17.42 11.31 1.35
C PRO A 337 -16.20 10.61 1.93
N LEU A 338 -14.97 10.98 1.55
CA LEU A 338 -13.79 10.93 2.43
C LEU A 338 -13.98 11.92 3.60
N HIS A 339 -15.13 11.87 4.26
CA HIS A 339 -15.10 11.88 5.70
C HIS A 339 -14.20 10.69 6.00
N VAL A 340 -12.93 10.95 6.28
CA VAL A 340 -12.19 10.02 7.11
C VAL A 340 -12.87 10.13 8.46
N THR A 341 -14.07 9.57 8.55
CA THR A 341 -14.66 9.09 9.76
C THR A 341 -13.56 8.15 10.23
N LEU A 342 -12.75 8.56 11.21
CA LEU A 342 -11.76 7.62 11.78
C LEU A 342 -12.43 6.37 12.40
N ARG A 343 -13.77 6.34 12.35
CA ARG A 343 -14.65 5.22 12.64
C ARG A 343 -14.88 4.26 11.45
N ASP A 344 -14.74 4.68 10.18
CA ASP A 344 -14.92 3.82 8.99
C ASP A 344 -13.60 3.13 8.56
N VAL A 345 -12.46 3.55 9.12
CA VAL A 345 -11.18 2.84 8.92
C VAL A 345 -11.14 1.51 9.68
N SER A 346 -12.15 1.21 10.52
CA SER A 346 -12.22 -0.04 11.26
C SER A 346 -13.68 -0.46 11.49
N GLU A 347 -14.03 -1.71 11.14
CA GLU A 347 -15.28 -2.34 11.63
C GLU A 347 -15.35 -2.37 13.17
N ASN A 348 -14.22 -2.16 13.84
CA ASN A 348 -14.10 -1.92 15.28
C ASN A 348 -14.16 -0.43 15.63
N GLN A 349 -14.86 -0.10 16.71
CA GLN A 349 -14.77 1.23 17.35
C GLN A 349 -13.29 1.55 17.62
N ASN A 350 -12.81 2.74 17.25
CA ASN A 350 -11.44 3.17 17.50
C ASN A 350 -11.38 3.90 18.86
N PRO A 351 -10.98 3.25 19.97
CA PRO A 351 -11.00 3.87 21.29
C PRO A 351 -10.13 5.12 21.43
N LEU A 352 -9.17 5.40 20.53
CA LEU A 352 -8.46 6.69 20.52
C LEU A 352 -9.38 7.83 20.08
N VAL A 353 -10.30 7.57 19.15
CA VAL A 353 -11.27 8.58 18.70
C VAL A 353 -12.38 8.70 19.73
N ASP A 354 -12.79 7.58 20.33
CA ASP A 354 -13.83 7.59 21.35
C ASP A 354 -13.37 8.32 22.62
N CYS A 355 -12.08 8.28 22.97
CA CYS A 355 -11.59 9.05 24.12
C CYS A 355 -11.62 10.56 23.88
N LEU A 356 -11.57 11.03 22.63
CA LEU A 356 -11.63 12.45 22.32
C LEU A 356 -13.03 13.01 22.59
N THR A 357 -13.10 14.12 23.32
CA THR A 357 -14.34 14.85 23.62
C THR A 357 -14.50 16.07 22.74
N SER A 358 -13.40 16.76 22.45
CA SER A 358 -13.41 17.87 21.50
C SER A 358 -12.01 18.13 20.95
N VAL A 359 -11.93 18.46 19.67
CA VAL A 359 -10.72 19.02 19.05
C VAL A 359 -11.09 20.41 18.55
N ARG A 360 -10.43 21.44 19.08
CA ARG A 360 -10.60 22.83 18.65
C ARG A 360 -9.27 23.38 18.17
N ILE A 361 -9.33 24.13 17.09
CA ILE A 361 -8.17 24.84 16.55
C ILE A 361 -8.38 26.30 16.90
N GLU A 362 -7.52 26.84 17.75
CA GLU A 362 -7.40 28.25 18.07
C GLU A 362 -6.22 28.83 17.27
N ASP A 363 -6.06 30.15 17.29
CA ASP A 363 -4.92 30.78 16.61
C ASP A 363 -3.59 30.27 17.21
N ARG A 364 -2.79 29.62 16.34
CA ARG A 364 -1.49 29.02 16.70
C ARG A 364 -1.52 27.92 17.76
N CYS A 365 -2.70 27.41 18.15
CA CYS A 365 -2.82 26.37 19.17
C CYS A 365 -3.94 25.37 18.85
N ALA A 366 -3.67 24.08 18.99
CA ALA A 366 -4.68 23.03 18.95
C ALA A 366 -4.99 22.59 20.38
N VAL A 367 -6.27 22.65 20.74
CA VAL A 367 -6.78 22.23 22.05
C VAL A 367 -7.51 20.90 21.87
N ILE A 368 -6.98 19.86 22.50
CA ILE A 368 -7.50 18.50 22.43
C ILE A 368 -8.00 18.13 23.82
N ARG A 369 -9.29 17.88 23.95
CA ARG A 369 -9.89 17.36 25.20
C ARG A 369 -10.18 15.89 25.07
N TYR A 370 -9.83 15.13 26.09
CA TYR A 370 -9.94 13.68 26.09
C TYR A 370 -10.38 13.16 27.45
N ARG A 371 -10.93 11.95 27.41
CA ARG A 371 -11.40 11.16 28.55
C ARG A 371 -10.40 10.04 28.80
N ARG A 372 -10.60 9.33 29.91
CA ARG A 372 -9.82 8.14 30.21
C ARG A 372 -9.84 7.16 29.04
N LEU A 373 -8.65 6.76 28.58
CA LEU A 373 -8.49 5.71 27.59
C LEU A 373 -8.35 4.36 28.30
N GLU A 374 -9.32 3.46 28.14
CA GLU A 374 -9.17 2.10 28.64
C GLU A 374 -7.95 1.42 27.98
N ARG A 375 -7.16 0.69 28.78
CA ARG A 375 -5.92 0.03 28.34
C ARG A 375 -6.22 -1.10 27.36
N HIS A 376 -6.53 -0.77 26.12
CA HIS A 376 -6.66 -1.72 25.03
C HIS A 376 -5.33 -1.86 24.33
N HIS A 377 -4.52 -2.84 24.76
CA HIS A 377 -3.26 -3.20 24.07
C HIS A 377 -3.50 -3.59 22.61
N ARG A 378 -4.75 -3.94 22.27
CA ARG A 378 -5.23 -4.23 20.92
C ARG A 378 -5.21 -3.04 19.99
N LEU A 379 -5.47 -1.83 20.51
CA LEU A 379 -5.71 -0.63 19.71
C LEU A 379 -4.52 -0.21 18.87
N ILE A 380 -3.33 -0.13 19.47
CA ILE A 380 -2.12 0.29 18.76
C ILE A 380 -1.77 -0.74 17.70
N ARG A 381 -1.88 -2.04 18.01
CA ARG A 381 -1.60 -3.10 17.05
C ARG A 381 -2.59 -3.11 15.89
N GLU A 382 -3.90 -3.07 16.17
CA GLU A 382 -4.95 -3.06 15.16
C GLU A 382 -4.80 -1.85 14.23
N LEU A 383 -4.63 -0.65 14.79
CA LEU A 383 -4.37 0.55 13.98
C LEU A 383 -3.13 0.41 13.12
N LEU A 384 -2.02 -0.07 13.67
CA LEU A 384 -0.80 -0.27 12.88
C LEU A 384 -0.97 -1.32 11.78
N ILE A 385 -1.77 -2.37 11.99
CA ILE A 385 -2.08 -3.35 10.93
C ILE A 385 -3.01 -2.74 9.88
N ASP A 386 -4.04 -1.99 10.28
CA ASP A 386 -5.02 -1.37 9.38
C ASP A 386 -4.36 -0.28 8.50
N PHE A 387 -3.43 0.50 9.07
CA PHE A 387 -2.58 1.42 8.31
C PHE A 387 -1.47 0.70 7.51
N GLY A 388 -1.40 -0.63 7.58
CA GLY A 388 -0.41 -1.47 6.92
C GLY A 388 1.01 -1.29 7.45
N LEU A 389 1.19 -0.63 8.59
CA LEU A 389 2.47 -0.35 9.25
C LEU A 389 3.03 -1.57 10.00
N LEU A 390 2.17 -2.52 10.39
CA LEU A 390 2.56 -3.82 10.96
C LEU A 390 2.00 -4.97 10.14
N ASP A 391 2.80 -6.03 9.99
CA ASP A 391 2.34 -7.29 9.41
C ASP A 391 1.70 -8.17 10.50
N ASP A 392 0.67 -8.95 10.14
CA ASP A 392 0.11 -9.93 11.06
C ASP A 392 1.04 -11.13 11.26
N LEU A 393 1.86 -11.06 12.31
CA LEU A 393 2.83 -12.08 12.70
C LEU A 393 2.37 -12.96 13.86
N GLU A 394 1.09 -12.89 14.27
CA GLU A 394 0.60 -13.58 15.48
C GLU A 394 0.85 -15.09 15.42
N SER A 395 0.53 -15.74 14.29
CA SER A 395 0.74 -17.19 14.14
C SER A 395 2.21 -17.61 14.26
N SER A 396 3.13 -16.88 13.64
CA SER A 396 4.57 -17.18 13.68
C SER A 396 5.12 -16.93 15.09
N THR A 397 4.84 -15.76 15.66
CA THR A 397 5.29 -15.38 17.01
C THR A 397 4.79 -16.37 18.06
N ASN A 398 3.52 -16.79 18.00
CA ASN A 398 2.96 -17.72 18.98
C ASN A 398 3.64 -19.09 18.93
N ALA A 399 3.96 -19.60 17.74
CA ALA A 399 4.70 -20.84 17.59
C ALA A 399 6.10 -20.74 18.25
N GLN A 400 6.77 -19.62 18.04
CA GLN A 400 8.09 -19.35 18.60
C GLN A 400 8.07 -19.25 20.13
N ILE A 401 7.11 -18.51 20.69
CA ILE A 401 6.93 -18.41 22.15
C ILE A 401 6.72 -19.79 22.77
N GLN A 402 5.90 -20.64 22.14
CA GLN A 402 5.64 -22.00 22.65
C GLN A 402 6.91 -22.88 22.67
N VAL A 403 7.76 -22.79 21.64
CA VAL A 403 9.04 -23.50 21.61
C VAL A 403 9.95 -23.02 22.74
N LEU A 404 10.05 -21.71 22.94
CA LEU A 404 10.90 -21.11 23.97
C LEU A 404 10.41 -21.43 25.39
N ILE A 405 9.10 -21.39 25.65
CA ILE A 405 8.52 -21.78 26.94
C ILE A 405 8.88 -23.24 27.26
N ARG A 406 8.67 -24.17 26.32
CA ARG A 406 9.02 -25.59 26.53
C ARG A 406 10.52 -25.79 26.77
N LEU A 407 11.36 -25.01 26.11
CA LEU A 407 12.81 -25.05 26.33
C LEU A 407 13.17 -24.59 27.75
N ALA A 408 12.57 -23.49 28.21
CA ALA A 408 12.79 -22.95 29.54
C ALA A 408 12.28 -23.89 30.65
N GLU A 409 11.15 -24.59 30.43
CA GLU A 409 10.65 -25.63 31.34
C GLU A 409 11.63 -26.80 31.47
N ARG A 410 12.30 -27.20 30.38
CA ARG A 410 13.26 -28.31 30.36
C ARG A 410 14.63 -27.95 30.94
N LYS A 411 15.18 -26.78 30.59
CA LYS A 411 16.56 -26.39 30.96
C LYS A 411 16.64 -25.52 32.22
N SER A 412 15.57 -24.81 32.58
CA SER A 412 15.34 -23.97 33.78
C SER A 412 16.55 -23.19 34.35
N ARG A 413 17.52 -23.86 34.99
CA ARG A 413 18.71 -23.23 35.58
C ARG A 413 19.93 -23.11 34.65
N ARG A 414 19.97 -23.86 33.55
CA ARG A 414 21.10 -23.87 32.59
C ARG A 414 20.75 -23.22 31.26
N LEU A 415 19.62 -22.52 31.18
CA LEU A 415 19.20 -21.85 29.96
C LEU A 415 20.11 -20.64 29.71
N THR A 416 20.64 -20.51 28.50
CA THR A 416 21.39 -19.33 28.05
C THR A 416 20.65 -18.62 26.91
N ILE A 417 21.08 -17.41 26.55
CA ILE A 417 20.48 -16.69 25.41
C ILE A 417 20.77 -17.40 24.08
N GLU A 418 21.94 -18.02 23.94
CA GLU A 418 22.34 -18.81 22.77
C GLU A 418 21.40 -20.00 22.57
N ASP A 419 21.03 -20.69 23.65
CA ASP A 419 20.03 -21.76 23.61
C ASP A 419 18.68 -21.26 23.06
N CYS A 420 18.25 -20.07 23.48
CA CYS A 420 17.01 -19.46 23.01
C CYS A 420 17.09 -19.03 21.53
N LEU A 421 18.19 -18.40 21.12
CA LEU A 421 18.44 -18.02 19.73
C LEU A 421 18.45 -19.25 18.82
N SER A 422 19.19 -20.30 19.22
CA SER A 422 19.25 -21.55 18.48
C SER A 422 17.88 -22.19 18.31
N ALA A 423 17.10 -22.29 19.39
CA ALA A 423 15.78 -22.89 19.33
C ALA A 423 14.80 -22.09 18.47
N ALA A 424 14.79 -20.75 18.59
CA ALA A 424 13.88 -19.90 17.84
C ALA A 424 14.18 -19.92 16.33
N PHE A 425 15.46 -19.83 15.95
CA PHE A 425 15.85 -19.85 14.54
C PHE A 425 15.82 -21.26 13.92
N CYS A 426 15.97 -22.32 14.71
CA CYS A 426 15.68 -23.69 14.27
C CYS A 426 14.19 -23.88 13.93
N GLU A 427 13.29 -23.39 14.78
CA GLU A 427 11.85 -23.40 14.48
C GLU A 427 11.53 -22.52 13.27
N ALA A 428 12.13 -21.33 13.16
CA ALA A 428 11.94 -20.44 12.01
C ALA A 428 12.39 -21.11 10.70
N GLN A 429 13.53 -21.81 10.72
CA GLN A 429 14.03 -22.57 9.59
C GLN A 429 13.08 -23.70 9.19
N SER A 430 12.53 -24.43 10.16
CA SER A 430 11.57 -25.51 9.92
C SER A 430 10.29 -24.98 9.23
N ARG A 431 9.72 -23.89 9.76
CA ARG A 431 8.47 -23.28 9.28
C ARG A 431 8.64 -22.59 7.92
N SER A 432 9.80 -22.02 7.65
CA SER A 432 10.09 -21.33 6.38
C SER A 432 10.52 -22.25 5.23
N ARG A 433 10.46 -23.58 5.39
CA ARG A 433 10.71 -24.54 4.29
C ARG A 433 9.76 -24.36 3.10
N ARG A 434 8.52 -23.97 3.35
CA ARG A 434 7.48 -23.70 2.33
C ARG A 434 6.91 -22.29 2.43
N GLY A 435 7.61 -21.40 3.14
CA GLY A 435 7.14 -20.04 3.43
C GLY A 435 8.28 -19.03 3.45
N SER A 436 7.96 -17.82 3.89
CA SER A 436 8.93 -16.72 3.99
C SER A 436 9.84 -16.91 5.20
N ALA A 437 11.16 -16.92 4.96
CA ALA A 437 12.15 -16.92 6.03
C ALA A 437 12.15 -15.59 6.78
N VAL A 438 11.93 -14.47 6.07
CA VAL A 438 11.81 -13.13 6.67
C VAL A 438 10.66 -13.12 7.69
N ARG A 439 9.47 -13.58 7.31
CA ARG A 439 8.30 -13.62 8.19
C ARG A 439 8.54 -14.44 9.45
N GLU A 440 9.14 -15.62 9.31
CA GLU A 440 9.40 -16.50 10.45
C GLU A 440 10.53 -15.98 11.36
N ASN A 441 11.55 -15.33 10.81
CA ASN A 441 12.60 -14.67 11.60
C ASN A 441 12.07 -13.47 12.36
N ARG A 442 11.17 -12.67 11.75
CA ARG A 442 10.47 -11.58 12.45
C ARG A 442 9.67 -12.11 13.64
N GLY A 443 8.93 -13.20 13.47
CA GLY A 443 8.23 -13.87 14.57
C GLY A 443 9.17 -14.37 15.67
N ALA A 444 10.33 -14.92 15.31
CA ALA A 444 11.35 -15.37 16.27
C ALA A 444 11.93 -14.21 17.10
N ILE A 445 12.29 -13.11 16.46
CA ILE A 445 12.82 -11.91 17.13
C ILE A 445 11.79 -11.33 18.09
N LEU A 446 10.53 -11.17 17.66
CA LEU A 446 9.45 -10.66 18.51
C LEU A 446 9.17 -11.56 19.72
N ALA A 447 9.19 -12.88 19.52
CA ALA A 447 9.01 -13.84 20.59
C ALA A 447 10.14 -13.74 21.64
N LEU A 448 11.39 -13.66 21.18
CA LEU A 448 12.54 -13.45 22.06
C LEU A 448 12.43 -12.10 22.78
N GLY A 449 12.12 -11.01 22.08
CA GLY A 449 11.94 -9.68 22.68
C GLY A 449 10.89 -9.64 23.77
N TYR A 450 9.75 -10.30 23.58
CA TYR A 450 8.72 -10.38 24.60
C TYR A 450 9.15 -11.21 25.82
N LEU A 451 9.86 -12.31 25.62
CA LEU A 451 10.24 -13.22 26.70
C LEU A 451 11.46 -12.74 27.48
N THR A 452 12.48 -12.20 26.80
CA THR A 452 13.78 -11.83 27.40
C THR A 452 13.98 -10.32 27.52
N GLY A 453 13.40 -9.53 26.62
CA GLY A 453 13.50 -8.06 26.62
C GLY A 453 12.49 -7.41 27.56
N HIS A 454 11.31 -7.06 27.02
CA HIS A 454 10.29 -6.35 27.78
C HIS A 454 8.86 -6.87 27.56
N HIS A 455 8.13 -6.99 28.66
CA HIS A 455 6.74 -7.47 28.66
C HIS A 455 5.77 -6.55 27.91
N SER A 456 6.09 -5.26 27.75
CA SER A 456 5.27 -4.29 27.00
C SER A 456 5.15 -4.66 25.51
N LEU A 457 6.12 -5.41 24.96
CA LEU A 457 6.07 -5.87 23.57
C LEU A 457 4.86 -6.76 23.29
N ARG A 458 4.25 -7.36 24.34
CA ARG A 458 2.99 -8.11 24.24
C ARG A 458 1.89 -7.32 23.54
N ALA A 459 1.87 -5.99 23.68
CA ALA A 459 0.88 -5.14 23.02
C ALA A 459 0.88 -5.33 21.49
N PHE A 460 2.01 -5.75 20.90
CA PHE A 460 2.16 -5.90 19.45
C PHE A 460 1.98 -7.35 18.94
N LEU A 461 1.91 -8.35 19.83
CA LEU A 461 1.98 -9.78 19.45
C LEU A 461 0.63 -10.45 19.15
N GLY A 462 -0.48 -9.83 19.53
CA GLY A 462 -1.84 -10.31 19.28
C GLY A 462 -2.53 -10.91 20.51
N PRO A 463 -3.87 -11.05 20.50
CA PRO A 463 -4.65 -11.43 21.67
C PRO A 463 -4.43 -12.88 22.14
N LYS A 464 -4.02 -13.80 21.25
CA LYS A 464 -3.80 -15.22 21.57
C LYS A 464 -2.36 -15.53 21.99
N THR A 465 -1.58 -14.48 22.28
CA THR A 465 -0.18 -14.63 22.72
C THR A 465 -0.06 -15.53 23.95
N PRO A 466 0.70 -16.64 23.89
CA PRO A 466 0.92 -17.51 25.04
C PRO A 466 1.60 -16.76 26.19
N GLN A 467 1.17 -17.06 27.41
CA GLN A 467 1.73 -16.45 28.61
C GLN A 467 2.60 -17.46 29.36
N PRO A 468 3.89 -17.18 29.60
CA PRO A 468 4.72 -18.04 30.41
C PRO A 468 4.24 -18.00 31.88
N SER A 469 4.38 -19.15 32.56
CA SER A 469 4.18 -19.22 34.01
C SER A 469 5.15 -18.29 34.75
N PRO A 470 4.87 -17.90 36.00
CA PRO A 470 5.79 -17.08 36.79
C PRO A 470 7.20 -17.67 36.89
N GLU A 471 7.32 -18.99 37.01
CA GLU A 471 8.58 -19.71 37.11
C GLU A 471 9.36 -19.62 35.80
N VAL A 472 8.71 -19.88 34.66
CA VAL A 472 9.30 -19.76 33.32
C VAL A 472 9.72 -18.31 33.04
N ARG A 473 8.90 -17.34 33.43
CA ARG A 473 9.23 -15.92 33.32
C ARG A 473 10.46 -15.56 34.15
N SER A 474 10.59 -16.12 35.36
CA SER A 474 11.78 -15.93 36.19
C SER A 474 13.04 -16.46 35.50
N THR A 475 12.93 -17.56 34.73
CA THR A 475 14.03 -18.14 33.98
C THR A 475 14.52 -17.21 32.88
N PHE A 476 13.62 -16.65 32.07
CA PHE A 476 14.03 -15.66 31.06
C PHE A 476 14.63 -14.39 31.67
N ARG A 477 14.16 -13.96 32.84
CA ARG A 477 14.71 -12.78 33.56
C ARG A 477 16.13 -12.97 34.08
N ARG A 478 16.66 -14.20 34.12
CA ARG A 478 18.04 -14.48 34.53
C ARG A 478 19.02 -14.50 33.35
N LEU A 479 18.52 -14.48 32.12
CA LEU A 479 19.38 -14.46 30.94
C LEU A 479 20.14 -13.14 30.87
N THR A 480 21.38 -13.24 30.40
CA THR A 480 22.31 -12.13 30.26
C THR A 480 22.96 -12.17 28.88
N LEU A 481 23.51 -11.02 28.49
CA LEU A 481 24.39 -10.84 27.35
C LEU A 481 25.66 -10.21 27.92
N HIS A 482 26.82 -10.85 27.72
CA HIS A 482 28.09 -10.48 28.37
C HIS A 482 27.92 -10.23 29.88
N ASP A 483 27.31 -11.20 30.57
CA ASP A 483 27.02 -11.18 32.02
C ASP A 483 26.09 -10.08 32.54
N ARG A 484 25.53 -9.26 31.65
CA ARG A 484 24.58 -8.19 31.98
C ARG A 484 23.20 -8.39 31.37
N ARG A 485 22.17 -8.15 32.18
CA ARG A 485 20.76 -8.36 31.79
C ARG A 485 20.20 -7.18 31.00
N ASP A 486 20.58 -5.98 31.39
CA ASP A 486 20.22 -4.72 30.74
C ASP A 486 20.70 -4.68 29.29
N TRP A 487 21.94 -5.11 29.00
CA TRP A 487 22.40 -5.21 27.60
C TRP A 487 21.58 -6.20 26.76
N LEU A 488 21.20 -7.35 27.33
CA LEU A 488 20.30 -8.29 26.65
C LEU A 488 18.93 -7.64 26.37
N HIS A 489 18.43 -6.86 27.33
CA HIS A 489 17.17 -6.15 27.21
C HIS A 489 17.24 -5.11 26.07
N HIS A 490 18.26 -4.27 26.05
CA HIS A 490 18.52 -3.31 24.96
C HIS A 490 18.58 -3.99 23.61
N PHE A 491 19.44 -5.00 23.47
CA PHE A 491 19.60 -5.77 22.24
C PHE A 491 18.27 -6.33 21.72
N MET A 492 17.51 -7.03 22.57
CA MET A 492 16.29 -7.71 22.13
C MET A 492 15.11 -6.76 21.91
N VAL A 493 15.00 -5.67 22.68
CA VAL A 493 13.97 -4.65 22.44
C VAL A 493 14.27 -3.88 21.17
N SER A 494 15.52 -3.47 20.93
CA SER A 494 15.91 -2.75 19.72
C SER A 494 15.76 -3.63 18.46
N ALA A 495 16.12 -4.91 18.53
CA ALA A 495 15.83 -5.88 17.47
C ALA A 495 14.33 -6.03 17.19
N SER A 496 13.52 -6.13 18.25
CA SER A 496 12.06 -6.25 18.12
C SER A 496 11.43 -4.99 17.55
N MET A 497 11.89 -3.82 18.01
CA MET A 497 11.46 -2.54 17.47
C MET A 497 11.81 -2.49 16.00
N ARG A 498 13.04 -2.83 15.56
CA ARG A 498 13.42 -2.90 14.14
C ARG A 498 12.51 -3.79 13.29
N VAL A 499 12.02 -4.89 13.85
CA VAL A 499 11.09 -5.83 13.19
C VAL A 499 9.66 -5.28 13.10
N LEU A 500 9.17 -4.65 14.18
CA LEU A 500 7.90 -3.91 14.18
C LEU A 500 7.98 -2.68 13.27
N SER A 501 9.20 -2.15 13.14
CA SER A 501 9.54 -0.94 12.47
C SER A 501 10.31 -1.19 11.18
N SER A 502 10.05 -2.27 10.45
CA SER A 502 10.61 -2.39 9.10
C SER A 502 10.21 -1.23 8.17
N ARG A 503 9.31 -0.35 8.65
CA ARG A 503 9.01 0.99 8.12
C ARG A 503 9.14 2.16 9.13
N LEU A 504 9.66 1.97 10.35
CA LEU A 504 9.94 3.03 11.35
C LEU A 504 11.44 3.01 11.77
N ALA A 505 12.07 4.18 11.93
CA ALA A 505 13.47 4.26 12.33
C ALA A 505 13.68 3.79 13.80
N SER A 506 14.25 2.60 14.02
CA SER A 506 14.50 2.05 15.38
C SER A 506 15.68 2.70 16.10
N HIS A 507 16.68 3.21 15.37
CA HIS A 507 17.85 3.88 15.95
C HIS A 507 17.49 5.12 16.78
N ASP A 508 16.43 5.83 16.40
CA ASP A 508 16.04 7.07 17.07
C ASP A 508 15.43 6.83 18.47
N VAL A 509 14.89 5.63 18.72
CA VAL A 509 14.27 5.28 20.01
C VAL A 509 15.32 4.97 21.08
N GLY A 510 16.35 4.20 20.74
CA GLY A 510 17.48 3.92 21.64
C GLY A 510 18.22 5.20 22.01
N LEU A 511 18.57 6.01 21.00
CA LEU A 511 19.19 7.31 21.23
C LEU A 511 18.35 8.24 22.11
N LEU A 512 17.03 8.29 21.88
CA LEU A 512 16.13 9.10 22.70
C LEU A 512 16.11 8.64 24.18
N LYS A 513 16.20 7.33 24.43
CA LYS A 513 16.30 6.82 25.79
C LYS A 513 17.57 7.33 26.46
N GLU A 514 18.72 7.17 25.81
CA GLU A 514 20.00 7.61 26.35
C GLU A 514 20.06 9.13 26.58
N GLU A 515 19.42 9.91 25.70
CA GLU A 515 19.27 11.36 25.91
C GLU A 515 18.43 11.70 27.13
N ILE A 516 17.37 10.92 27.42
CA ILE A 516 16.55 11.09 28.62
C ILE A 516 17.36 10.69 29.86
N ASP A 517 18.09 9.59 29.82
CA ASP A 517 18.85 9.07 30.97
C ASP A 517 20.06 9.94 31.31
N ALA A 518 20.59 10.72 30.37
CA ALA A 518 21.64 11.72 30.59
C ALA A 518 21.22 12.92 31.47
N SER A 519 19.90 13.12 31.68
CA SER A 519 19.37 14.19 32.53
C SER A 519 19.49 13.88 34.03
N GLY A 520 19.45 14.91 34.88
CA GLY A 520 19.84 14.83 36.31
C GLY A 520 19.13 13.82 37.21
N ASP A 521 18.03 13.20 36.76
CA ASP A 521 17.30 12.15 37.49
C ASP A 521 17.46 10.74 36.86
N GLY A 522 18.24 10.61 35.77
CA GLY A 522 18.48 9.36 35.05
C GLY A 522 19.78 8.65 35.44
N SER A 523 20.04 7.49 34.84
CA SER A 523 21.26 6.69 35.08
C SER A 523 22.53 7.24 34.42
N GLY A 524 22.42 8.32 33.64
CA GLY A 524 23.46 8.83 32.75
C GLY A 524 23.44 8.15 31.38
N PHE A 525 24.03 8.83 30.39
CA PHE A 525 24.19 8.36 29.01
C PHE A 525 25.16 7.17 28.94
N SER A 526 24.80 6.11 28.21
CA SER A 526 25.58 4.89 28.10
C SER A 526 25.92 4.52 26.65
N PHE A 527 27.22 4.54 26.31
CA PHE A 527 27.67 4.01 25.01
C PHE A 527 27.59 2.49 24.95
N ALA A 528 27.67 1.80 26.08
CA ALA A 528 27.48 0.35 26.15
C ALA A 528 26.04 -0.05 25.79
N ASP A 529 25.06 0.68 26.31
CA ASP A 529 23.64 0.49 25.97
C ASP A 529 23.37 0.83 24.50
N LEU A 530 23.99 1.89 23.97
CA LEU A 530 23.93 2.19 22.53
C LEU A 530 24.52 1.08 21.67
N LEU A 531 25.64 0.46 22.07
CA LEU A 531 26.20 -0.67 21.34
C LEU A 531 25.21 -1.83 21.32
N ALA A 532 24.61 -2.17 22.47
CA ALA A 532 23.61 -3.23 22.55
C ALA A 532 22.39 -2.93 21.67
N ASP A 533 21.89 -1.69 21.69
CA ASP A 533 20.76 -1.25 20.86
C ASP A 533 21.07 -1.37 19.36
N ARG A 534 22.22 -0.83 18.93
CA ARG A 534 22.64 -0.86 17.52
C ARG A 534 22.90 -2.29 17.05
N ALA A 535 23.55 -3.12 17.87
CA ALA A 535 23.76 -4.53 17.55
C ALA A 535 22.41 -5.26 17.38
N GLY A 536 21.40 -4.92 18.20
CA GLY A 536 20.04 -5.45 18.05
C GLY A 536 19.39 -5.07 16.72
N VAL A 537 19.57 -3.83 16.28
CA VAL A 537 19.07 -3.36 14.98
C VAL A 537 19.78 -4.09 13.83
N VAL A 538 21.11 -4.13 13.80
CA VAL A 538 21.89 -4.83 12.76
C VAL A 538 21.56 -6.32 12.71
N PHE A 539 21.39 -6.95 13.88
CA PHE A 539 20.93 -8.34 13.97
C PHE A 539 19.58 -8.55 13.27
N ALA A 540 18.61 -7.69 13.55
CA ALA A 540 17.29 -7.76 12.95
C ALA A 540 17.33 -7.50 11.43
N GLU A 541 18.18 -6.59 10.96
CA GLU A 541 18.39 -6.31 9.55
C GLU A 541 18.89 -7.56 8.81
N HIS A 542 20.04 -8.11 9.20
CA HIS A 542 20.56 -9.33 8.58
C HIS A 542 19.60 -10.52 8.68
N ALA A 543 18.77 -10.58 9.73
CA ALA A 543 17.78 -11.63 9.88
C ALA A 543 16.53 -11.45 9.02
N THR A 544 16.24 -10.25 8.50
CA THR A 544 14.92 -9.94 7.92
C THR A 544 14.92 -9.11 6.64
N ASP A 545 16.05 -8.59 6.18
CA ASP A 545 16.11 -7.65 5.04
C ASP A 545 15.78 -8.32 3.70
N SER A 546 16.25 -9.55 3.48
CA SER A 546 15.91 -10.34 2.30
C SER A 546 15.73 -11.82 2.63
N GLU A 547 15.03 -12.57 1.77
CA GLU A 547 14.89 -14.02 1.91
C GLU A 547 16.24 -14.76 1.89
N VAL A 548 17.23 -14.23 1.17
CA VAL A 548 18.57 -14.83 1.08
C VAL A 548 19.29 -14.68 2.42
N GLU A 549 19.34 -13.46 2.96
CA GLU A 549 19.99 -13.17 4.23
C GLU A 549 19.26 -13.81 5.40
N ALA A 550 17.93 -13.75 5.42
CA ALA A 550 17.10 -14.40 6.43
C ALA A 550 17.36 -15.91 6.53
N ARG A 551 17.51 -16.59 5.38
CA ARG A 551 17.87 -18.02 5.34
C ARG A 551 19.31 -18.27 5.76
N ALA A 552 20.24 -17.36 5.46
CA ALA A 552 21.63 -17.45 5.93
C ALA A 552 21.68 -17.35 7.46
N MET A 553 20.98 -16.38 8.04
CA MET A 553 20.86 -16.22 9.50
C MET A 553 20.22 -17.45 10.15
N GLN A 554 19.15 -18.01 9.57
CA GLN A 554 18.57 -19.27 10.05
C GLN A 554 19.58 -20.42 10.08
N ARG A 555 20.41 -20.59 9.04
CA ARG A 555 21.43 -21.65 9.00
C ARG A 555 22.52 -21.44 10.05
N ARG A 556 22.96 -20.19 10.25
CA ARG A 556 23.97 -19.84 11.25
C ARG A 556 23.44 -20.08 12.66
N LEU A 557 22.21 -19.62 12.91
CA LEU A 557 21.64 -19.63 14.26
C LEU A 557 21.01 -20.98 14.63
N SER A 558 20.54 -21.81 13.70
CA SER A 558 19.83 -23.06 14.05
C SER A 558 20.70 -24.17 14.66
N THR A 559 22.03 -23.96 14.75
CA THR A 559 22.97 -24.92 15.33
C THR A 559 23.56 -24.39 16.64
N ARG A 560 24.87 -24.16 16.71
CA ARG A 560 25.55 -23.63 17.90
C ARG A 560 25.80 -22.14 17.70
N VAL A 561 25.19 -21.34 18.56
CA VAL A 561 25.37 -19.88 18.56
C VAL A 561 26.42 -19.50 19.60
N THR A 562 27.26 -18.55 19.24
CA THR A 562 28.10 -17.80 20.17
C THR A 562 27.68 -16.35 20.07
N ILE A 563 27.15 -15.78 21.17
CA ILE A 563 26.57 -14.43 21.12
C ILE A 563 27.59 -13.35 20.72
N SER A 564 28.86 -13.53 21.08
CA SER A 564 29.97 -12.64 20.70
C SER A 564 30.20 -12.57 19.18
N ASP A 565 29.68 -13.54 18.42
CA ASP A 565 29.71 -13.48 16.95
C ASP A 565 28.69 -12.50 16.39
N PHE A 566 27.77 -11.96 17.19
CA PHE A 566 26.70 -11.04 16.78
C PHE A 566 26.69 -9.72 17.56
N VAL A 567 27.18 -9.74 18.80
CA VAL A 567 27.22 -8.58 19.68
C VAL A 567 28.63 -8.45 20.28
N PRO A 568 29.40 -7.41 19.92
CA PRO A 568 30.73 -7.20 20.49
C PRO A 568 30.63 -6.94 22.00
N ASP A 569 31.72 -7.16 22.73
CA ASP A 569 31.78 -6.90 24.17
C ASP A 569 31.64 -5.37 24.42
N PRO A 570 30.62 -4.91 25.17
CA PRO A 570 30.40 -3.49 25.46
C PRO A 570 31.18 -2.99 26.70
N SER A 571 31.86 -3.88 27.43
CA SER A 571 32.40 -3.60 28.77
C SER A 571 33.49 -2.53 28.84
N ASP A 572 34.14 -2.21 27.71
CA ASP A 572 35.15 -1.16 27.63
C ASP A 572 34.58 0.22 27.29
N LEU A 573 33.27 0.32 27.05
CA LEU A 573 32.62 1.57 26.65
C LEU A 573 32.25 2.46 27.84
N PRO A 574 32.29 3.79 27.69
CA PRO A 574 31.88 4.72 28.73
C PRO A 574 30.37 4.63 29.04
N GLU A 575 30.03 4.62 30.32
CA GLU A 575 28.65 4.62 30.82
C GLU A 575 28.47 5.68 31.92
N GLY A 576 27.21 6.03 32.21
CA GLY A 576 26.86 6.92 33.32
C GLY A 576 27.30 8.37 33.12
N LEU A 577 27.37 8.84 31.87
CA LEU A 577 27.80 10.20 31.57
C LEU A 577 26.65 11.20 31.78
N THR A 578 26.90 12.29 32.49
CA THR A 578 25.95 13.41 32.56
C THR A 578 25.90 14.18 31.22
N ASP A 579 24.88 15.02 31.03
CA ASP A 579 24.82 15.93 29.88
C ASP A 579 26.09 16.81 29.77
N ASP A 580 26.63 17.29 30.90
CA ASP A 580 27.86 18.08 30.94
C ASP A 580 29.08 17.24 30.57
N ASP A 581 29.20 16.01 31.09
CA ASP A 581 30.27 15.08 30.71
C ASP A 581 30.24 14.77 29.21
N LEU A 582 29.03 14.57 28.65
CA LEU A 582 28.83 14.28 27.24
C LEU A 582 29.21 15.50 26.38
N MET A 583 28.84 16.71 26.82
CA MET A 583 29.20 17.96 26.15
C MET A 583 30.71 18.18 26.18
N ASP A 584 31.33 18.13 27.35
CA ASP A 584 32.74 18.48 27.55
C ASP A 584 33.69 17.47 26.91
N ARG A 585 33.42 16.17 27.04
CA ARG A 585 34.34 15.11 26.59
C ARG A 585 34.09 14.69 25.15
N TYR A 586 32.85 14.79 24.67
CA TYR A 586 32.46 14.24 23.37
C TYR A 586 31.85 15.27 22.41
N GLY A 587 31.60 16.50 22.86
CA GLY A 587 30.97 17.58 22.10
C GLY A 587 29.45 17.45 21.98
N GLY A 588 28.83 16.73 22.92
CA GLY A 588 27.39 16.44 22.91
C GLY A 588 26.99 15.40 21.85
N VAL A 589 25.69 15.10 21.77
CA VAL A 589 25.15 14.22 20.71
C VAL A 589 25.40 14.86 19.35
N GLY A 590 26.05 14.12 18.44
CA GLY A 590 26.49 14.63 17.14
C GLY A 590 27.82 15.40 17.16
N GLY A 591 28.42 15.58 18.33
CA GLY A 591 29.77 16.11 18.52
C GLY A 591 30.86 15.26 17.85
N GLY A 592 32.07 15.82 17.75
CA GLY A 592 33.19 15.13 17.11
C GLY A 592 33.64 13.89 17.88
N GLY A 593 33.67 13.93 19.21
CA GLY A 593 34.02 12.79 20.05
C GLY A 593 32.93 11.72 20.03
N TYR A 594 31.68 12.14 20.10
CA TYR A 594 30.52 11.26 19.97
C TYR A 594 30.55 10.48 18.65
N ARG A 595 30.69 11.17 17.52
CA ARG A 595 30.75 10.52 16.20
C ARG A 595 31.90 9.54 16.05
N ARG A 596 33.06 9.84 16.64
CA ARG A 596 34.19 8.89 16.62
C ARG A 596 33.86 7.60 17.34
N LEU A 597 33.23 7.67 18.51
CA LEU A 597 32.89 6.50 19.29
C LEU A 597 31.73 5.71 18.66
N ILE A 598 30.72 6.38 18.09
CA ILE A 598 29.68 5.73 17.30
C ILE A 598 30.26 4.98 16.09
N ASN A 599 31.16 5.62 15.34
CA ASN A 599 31.84 4.96 14.22
C ASN A 599 32.73 3.79 14.65
N ASP A 600 33.21 3.78 15.90
CA ASP A 600 33.92 2.65 16.49
C ASP A 600 32.95 1.50 16.79
N ILE A 601 31.84 1.81 17.47
CA ILE A 601 30.77 0.85 17.77
C ILE A 601 30.25 0.19 16.49
N ASP A 602 29.92 0.99 15.47
CA ASP A 602 29.42 0.49 14.19
C ASP A 602 30.41 -0.48 13.54
N ARG A 603 31.70 -0.11 13.51
CA ARG A 603 32.74 -0.97 12.95
C ARG A 603 32.88 -2.29 13.72
N ARG A 604 32.83 -2.24 15.06
CA ARG A 604 32.88 -3.46 15.90
C ARG A 604 31.72 -4.40 15.57
N ILE A 605 30.52 -3.85 15.36
CA ILE A 605 29.33 -4.62 15.00
C ILE A 605 29.46 -5.19 13.58
N ASP A 606 29.89 -4.39 12.60
CA ASP A 606 30.08 -4.84 11.22
C ASP A 606 31.14 -5.96 11.10
N ASP A 607 32.18 -5.91 11.95
CA ASP A 607 33.23 -6.91 12.00
C ASP A 607 32.81 -8.22 12.71
N CYS A 608 31.62 -8.29 13.32
CA CYS A 608 31.14 -9.50 13.96
C CYS A 608 31.08 -10.70 12.98
N ALA A 609 31.66 -11.83 13.38
CA ALA A 609 31.82 -13.01 12.52
C ALA A 609 30.48 -13.59 12.03
N GLY A 610 29.41 -13.42 12.82
CA GLY A 610 28.06 -13.88 12.53
C GLY A 610 27.40 -13.17 11.33
N TYR A 611 27.89 -11.99 10.93
CA TYR A 611 27.37 -11.26 9.77
C TYR A 611 28.15 -11.54 8.49
N ARG A 612 29.45 -11.82 8.60
CA ARG A 612 30.31 -12.05 7.43
C ARG A 612 29.81 -13.22 6.58
N SER A 613 29.60 -12.98 5.28
CA SER A 613 29.28 -14.00 4.28
C SER A 613 30.30 -15.13 4.38
N GLY A 614 29.87 -16.31 4.81
CA GLY A 614 30.73 -17.48 4.83
C GLY A 614 31.15 -17.79 3.40
N ASN A 615 32.42 -17.55 3.08
CA ASN A 615 33.09 -18.29 2.02
C ASN A 615 32.88 -19.78 2.34
N SER A 616 32.38 -20.47 1.34
CA SER A 616 32.26 -21.93 1.24
C SER A 616 33.33 -22.70 2.02
N PHE A 617 32.88 -23.61 2.89
CA PHE A 617 33.54 -24.87 3.16
C PHE A 617 32.51 -26.00 3.09
#